data_AF-A0A850SP98-F1
#
_entry.id   AF-A0A850SP98-F1
#
_cell.length_a   1.000
_cell.length_b   1.000
_cell.length_c   1.000
_cell.angle_alpha   90.00
_cell.angle_beta   90.00
_cell.angle_gamma   90.00
#
_symmetry.space_group_name_H-M   'P 1'
#
loop_
_entity.id
_entity.type
_entity.pdbx_description
1 polymer ?
#
loop_
_entity_poly.entity_id
_entity_poly.type
_entity_poly.pdbx_seq_one_letter_code
_entity_poly.pdbx_strand_id
1 'polypeptide(L)'
;MSAGREGVDLFQDGEVVELLTELERNTSEEIRMRRAHFRVQIKAAVVLRPASASEQMKLKLQGVTGDLSEGGCLTLFPLPVSVGDVFRLEFDRKILNLPLTFARCVRCIL
;
A
#
# COMPACT_ATOMS: atom_id res chain seq x y z
N MET A 1 -12.79 -30.03 -53.53
CA MET A 1 -11.55 -29.23 -53.45
C MET A 1 -11.99 -27.79 -53.66
N SER A 2 -11.82 -26.80 -52.79
CA SER A 2 -11.18 -26.64 -51.48
C SER A 2 -11.71 -25.31 -50.96
N ALA A 3 -12.29 -25.29 -49.77
CA ALA A 3 -12.74 -24.05 -49.12
C ALA A 3 -11.50 -23.26 -48.64
N GLY A 4 -11.30 -22.07 -49.22
CA GLY A 4 -10.29 -21.11 -48.74
C GLY A 4 -10.72 -20.54 -47.40
N ARG A 5 -9.95 -20.83 -46.35
CA ARG A 5 -10.04 -20.12 -45.07
C ARG A 5 -9.20 -18.85 -45.19
N GLU A 6 -9.85 -17.71 -45.30
CA GLU A 6 -9.23 -16.41 -45.03
C GLU A 6 -8.94 -16.34 -43.53
N GLY A 7 -7.65 -16.43 -43.18
CA GLY A 7 -7.18 -16.18 -41.82
C GLY A 7 -7.27 -14.68 -41.56
N VAL A 8 -8.11 -14.28 -40.62
CA VAL A 8 -8.15 -12.91 -40.10
C VAL A 8 -6.85 -12.69 -39.33
N ASP A 9 -6.00 -11.83 -39.87
CA ASP A 9 -4.75 -11.40 -39.21
C ASP A 9 -5.14 -10.45 -38.08
N LEU A 10 -5.34 -11.02 -36.88
CA LEU A 10 -5.97 -10.36 -35.73
C LEU A 10 -5.05 -9.39 -34.98
N PHE A 11 -3.77 -9.30 -35.36
CA PHE A 11 -2.81 -8.43 -34.70
C PHE A 11 -1.90 -7.84 -35.77
N GLN A 12 -1.93 -6.52 -35.95
CA GLN A 12 -0.96 -5.85 -36.80
C GLN A 12 0.42 -6.01 -36.13
N ASP A 13 1.46 -6.35 -36.90
CA ASP A 13 2.82 -6.61 -36.36
C ASP A 13 3.33 -5.49 -35.42
N GLY A 14 2.88 -4.24 -35.61
CA GLY A 14 3.17 -3.12 -34.73
C GLY A 14 2.51 -3.22 -33.34
N GLU A 15 1.28 -3.71 -33.25
CA GLU A 15 0.56 -3.90 -31.99
C GLU A 15 1.18 -5.02 -31.16
N VAL A 16 1.68 -6.08 -31.81
CA VAL A 16 2.37 -7.19 -31.12
C VAL A 16 3.67 -6.69 -30.48
N VAL A 17 4.45 -5.88 -31.20
CA VAL A 17 5.69 -5.32 -30.67
C VAL A 17 5.42 -4.34 -29.54
N GLU A 18 4.37 -3.53 -29.63
CA GLU A 18 3.96 -2.62 -28.55
C GLU A 18 3.48 -3.39 -27.32
N LEU A 19 2.68 -4.45 -27.49
CA LEU A 19 2.22 -5.32 -26.39
C LEU A 19 3.39 -6.06 -25.73
N LEU A 20 4.36 -6.55 -26.51
CA LEU A 20 5.56 -7.20 -25.99
C LEU A 20 6.45 -6.21 -25.23
N THR A 21 6.55 -4.97 -25.71
CA THR A 21 7.27 -3.89 -25.01
C THR A 21 6.56 -3.50 -23.71
N GLU A 22 5.23 -3.48 -23.68
CA GLU A 22 4.44 -3.26 -22.46
C GLU A 22 4.57 -4.44 -21.47
N LEU A 23 4.67 -5.68 -21.96
CA LEU A 23 4.91 -6.87 -21.14
C LEU A 23 6.32 -6.87 -20.54
N GLU A 24 7.35 -6.48 -21.30
CA GLU A 24 8.72 -6.34 -20.82
C GLU A 24 8.86 -5.25 -19.73
N ARG A 25 8.10 -4.15 -19.86
CA ARG A 25 7.97 -3.09 -18.83
C ARG A 25 7.14 -3.51 -17.60
N ASN A 26 6.54 -4.70 -17.61
CA ASN A 26 5.86 -5.29 -16.45
C ASN A 26 6.72 -6.36 -15.77
N THR A 27 8.05 -6.28 -15.90
CA THR A 27 8.96 -7.11 -15.11
C THR A 27 8.78 -6.83 -13.61
N SER A 28 8.84 -7.88 -12.81
CA SER A 28 8.63 -7.84 -11.36
C SER A 28 9.64 -6.93 -10.62
N GLU A 29 10.78 -6.64 -11.25
CA GLU A 29 11.78 -5.65 -10.84
C GLU A 29 11.28 -4.20 -10.93
N GLU A 30 10.65 -3.79 -12.04
CA GLU A 30 10.10 -2.43 -12.19
C GLU A 30 8.87 -2.23 -11.31
N ILE A 31 8.05 -3.27 -11.10
CA ILE A 31 6.95 -3.25 -10.13
C ILE A 31 7.50 -3.15 -8.69
N ARG A 32 8.62 -3.81 -8.37
CA ARG A 32 9.32 -3.64 -7.09
C ARG A 32 9.87 -2.23 -6.93
N MET A 33 10.49 -1.65 -7.96
CA MET A 33 10.99 -0.27 -7.93
C MET A 33 9.87 0.75 -7.77
N ARG A 34 8.75 0.60 -8.49
CA ARG A 34 7.57 1.49 -8.35
C ARG A 34 6.85 1.34 -7.01
N ARG A 35 6.95 0.18 -6.36
CA ARG A 35 6.38 -0.08 -5.01
C ARG A 35 7.37 0.16 -3.87
N ALA A 36 8.64 0.45 -4.18
CA ALA A 36 9.66 0.72 -3.19
C ALA A 36 9.69 2.22 -2.86
N HIS A 37 8.59 2.77 -2.33
CA HIS A 37 8.78 3.90 -1.43
C HIS A 37 9.72 3.40 -0.33
N PHE A 38 10.91 3.98 -0.27
CA PHE A 38 11.97 3.60 0.65
C PHE A 38 11.37 3.45 2.06
N ARG A 39 11.39 2.21 2.59
CA ARG A 39 10.89 1.91 3.93
C ARG A 39 12.03 2.06 4.92
N VAL A 40 11.86 2.98 5.86
CA VAL A 40 12.78 3.18 6.98
C VAL A 40 12.34 2.28 8.14
N GLN A 41 13.26 1.46 8.64
CA GLN A 41 13.06 0.73 9.88
C GLN A 41 13.20 1.72 11.04
N ILE A 42 12.11 1.96 11.76
CA ILE A 42 12.08 2.92 12.86
C ILE A 42 11.11 2.45 13.93
N LYS A 43 11.54 2.54 15.18
CA LYS A 43 10.73 2.25 16.36
C LYS A 43 10.39 3.56 17.05
N ALA A 44 9.21 4.09 16.77
CA ALA A 44 8.63 5.22 17.47
C ALA A 44 7.35 4.77 18.17
N ALA A 45 7.05 5.33 19.34
CA ALA A 45 5.74 5.14 19.94
C ALA A 45 4.68 5.78 19.04
N VAL A 46 3.54 5.12 18.90
CA VAL A 46 2.40 5.60 18.12
C VAL A 46 1.11 5.43 18.90
N VAL A 47 0.25 6.44 18.85
CA VAL A 47 -1.10 6.41 19.41
C VAL A 47 -2.10 6.36 18.29
N LEU A 48 -3.00 5.37 18.34
CA LEU A 48 -4.09 5.17 17.41
C LEU A 48 -5.42 5.58 18.06
N ARG A 49 -6.25 6.30 17.30
CA ARG A 49 -7.66 6.61 17.63
C ARG A 49 -8.54 6.49 16.38
N PRO A 50 -9.84 6.21 16.50
CA PRO A 50 -10.76 6.30 15.36
C PRO A 50 -10.66 7.68 14.68
N ALA A 51 -10.72 7.70 13.34
CA ALA A 51 -10.68 8.96 12.59
C ALA A 51 -11.96 9.78 12.77
N SER A 52 -13.10 9.11 12.97
CA SER A 52 -14.39 9.77 13.21
C SER A 52 -14.36 10.60 14.49
N ALA A 53 -14.67 11.89 14.39
CA ALA A 53 -14.63 12.82 15.52
C ALA A 53 -15.56 12.39 16.67
N SER A 54 -16.75 11.86 16.35
CA SER A 54 -17.70 11.36 17.36
C SER A 54 -17.23 10.12 18.10
N GLU A 55 -16.19 9.45 17.58
CA GLU A 55 -15.68 8.19 18.11
C GLU A 55 -14.27 8.29 18.68
N GLN A 56 -13.62 9.46 18.57
CA GLN A 56 -12.24 9.67 19.00
C GLN A 56 -11.98 9.32 20.46
N MET A 57 -13.00 9.42 21.32
CA MET A 57 -12.89 9.12 22.75
C MET A 57 -13.21 7.66 23.09
N LYS A 58 -13.76 6.87 22.15
CA LYS A 58 -14.19 5.49 22.40
C LYS A 58 -13.03 4.51 22.45
N LEU A 59 -11.97 4.76 21.67
CA LEU A 59 -10.83 3.86 21.55
C LEU A 59 -9.54 4.67 21.45
N LYS A 60 -8.56 4.34 22.30
CA LYS A 60 -7.21 4.88 22.25
C LYS A 60 -6.23 3.74 22.53
N LEU A 61 -5.43 3.39 21.53
CA LEU A 61 -4.41 2.35 21.65
C LEU A 61 -3.03 2.97 21.54
N GLN A 62 -2.11 2.53 22.40
CA GLN A 62 -0.70 2.86 22.29
C GLN A 62 0.05 1.65 21.75
N GLY A 63 0.92 1.90 20.79
CA GLY A 63 1.71 0.88 20.11
C GLY A 63 3.07 1.40 19.70
N VAL A 64 3.74 0.63 18.84
CA VAL A 64 5.06 0.97 18.29
C VAL A 64 5.09 0.75 16.79
N THR A 65 5.79 1.62 16.06
CA THR A 65 6.05 1.43 14.63
C THR A 65 7.15 0.40 14.43
N GLY A 66 7.03 -0.44 13.40
CA GLY A 66 8.13 -1.30 12.94
C GLY A 66 8.87 -0.67 11.77
N ASP A 67 8.12 -0.12 10.82
CA ASP A 67 8.65 0.58 9.66
C ASP A 67 7.73 1.74 9.23
N LEU A 68 8.27 2.59 8.37
CA LEU A 68 7.55 3.70 7.76
C LEU A 68 8.02 3.93 6.32
N SER A 69 7.10 4.29 5.45
CA SER A 69 7.35 4.88 4.13
C SER A 69 6.35 5.99 3.86
N GLU A 70 6.51 6.68 2.73
CA GLU A 70 5.53 7.64 2.23
C GLU A 70 4.13 7.03 2.05
N GLY A 71 4.06 5.75 1.63
CA GLY A 71 2.79 5.07 1.37
C GLY A 71 2.13 4.41 2.58
N GLY A 72 2.80 4.37 3.74
CA GLY A 72 2.24 3.76 4.95
C GLY A 72 3.28 3.24 5.93
N CYS A 73 2.80 2.63 7.01
CA CYS A 73 3.63 2.10 8.10
C CYS A 73 3.17 0.71 8.53
N LEU A 74 4.08 -0.02 9.16
CA LEU A 74 3.75 -1.18 9.98
C LEU A 74 3.71 -0.75 11.45
N THR A 75 2.64 -1.11 12.16
CA THR A 75 2.46 -0.78 13.58
C THR A 75 2.01 -2.01 14.36
N LEU A 76 2.46 -2.12 15.60
CA LEU A 76 2.07 -3.16 16.54
C LEU A 76 1.27 -2.52 17.67
N PHE A 77 0.05 -3.01 17.89
CA PHE A 77 -0.85 -2.59 18.95
C PHE A 77 -1.23 -3.78 19.83
N PRO A 78 -1.64 -3.55 21.10
CA PRO A 78 -2.02 -4.62 22.02
C PRO A 78 -3.35 -5.30 21.68
N LEU A 79 -4.16 -4.70 20.80
CA LEU A 79 -5.43 -5.23 20.32
C LEU A 79 -5.48 -5.14 18.79
N PRO A 80 -6.10 -6.12 18.11
CA PRO A 80 -6.31 -6.04 16.68
C PRO A 80 -7.24 -4.89 16.33
N VAL A 81 -7.07 -4.37 15.11
CA VAL A 81 -7.96 -3.36 14.51
C VAL A 81 -8.57 -3.91 13.24
N SER A 82 -9.74 -3.43 12.84
CA SER A 82 -10.43 -3.94 11.67
C SER A 82 -9.77 -3.45 10.38
N VAL A 83 -9.63 -4.35 9.41
CA VAL A 83 -9.23 -3.97 8.05
C VAL A 83 -10.32 -3.10 7.43
N GLY A 84 -9.92 -2.01 6.78
CA GLY A 84 -10.81 -1.02 6.17
C GLY A 84 -11.08 0.20 7.06
N ASP A 85 -10.94 0.08 8.39
CA ASP A 85 -11.14 1.20 9.30
C ASP A 85 -10.06 2.27 9.10
N VAL A 86 -10.46 3.53 9.28
CA VAL A 86 -9.58 4.70 9.19
C VAL A 86 -9.28 5.21 10.59
N PHE A 87 -8.00 5.40 10.85
CA PHE A 87 -7.47 5.81 12.15
C PHE A 87 -6.68 7.09 12.04
N ARG A 88 -6.74 7.87 13.11
CA ARG A 88 -5.85 8.97 13.40
C ARG A 88 -4.64 8.41 14.16
N LEU A 89 -3.45 8.60 13.59
CA LEU A 89 -2.16 8.20 14.15
C LEU A 89 -1.38 9.42 14.63
N GLU A 90 -0.88 9.33 15.86
CA GLU A 90 0.01 10.30 16.48
C GLU A 90 1.32 9.62 16.85
N PHE A 91 2.40 9.99 16.17
CA PHE A 91 3.73 9.45 16.44
C PHE A 91 4.45 10.30 17.50
N ASP A 92 5.36 9.68 18.24
CA ASP A 92 6.25 10.39 19.16
C ASP A 92 7.12 11.39 18.39
N ARG A 93 6.84 12.67 18.55
CA ARG A 93 7.51 13.78 17.86
C ARG A 93 9.00 13.90 18.18
N LYS A 94 9.48 13.30 19.28
CA LYS A 94 10.91 13.29 19.61
C LYS A 94 11.71 12.36 18.70
N ILE A 95 11.07 11.30 18.20
CA ILE A 95 11.69 10.29 17.35
C ILE A 95 11.28 10.52 15.89
N LEU A 96 10.00 10.84 15.68
CA LEU A 96 9.39 10.94 14.37
C LEU A 96 8.49 12.18 14.31
N ASN A 97 9.03 13.29 13.82
CA ASN A 97 8.31 14.56 13.72
C ASN A 97 7.40 14.60 12.48
N LEU A 98 6.40 13.72 12.44
CA LEU A 98 5.37 13.73 11.41
C LEU A 98 4.17 14.59 11.81
N PRO A 99 3.47 15.19 10.82
CA PRO A 99 2.18 15.80 11.06
C PRO A 99 1.15 14.75 11.52
N LEU A 100 0.00 15.24 11.98
CA LEU A 100 -1.12 14.36 12.28
C LEU A 100 -1.48 13.53 11.04
N THR A 101 -1.43 12.21 11.18
CA THR A 101 -1.57 11.29 10.04
C THR A 101 -2.87 10.52 10.14
N PHE A 102 -3.60 10.41 9.02
CA PHE A 102 -4.74 9.52 8.90
C PHE A 102 -4.35 8.33 8.04
N ALA A 103 -4.65 7.13 8.51
CA ALA A 103 -4.28 5.89 7.84
C ALA A 103 -5.44 4.90 7.86
N ARG A 104 -5.64 4.20 6.75
CA ARG A 104 -6.56 3.07 6.66
C ARG A 104 -5.83 1.79 7.01
N CYS A 105 -6.40 0.94 7.86
CA CYS A 105 -5.88 -0.41 8.05
C CYS A 105 -6.05 -1.21 6.76
N VAL A 106 -4.96 -1.53 6.08
CA VAL A 106 -4.99 -2.33 4.85
C VAL A 106 -4.91 -3.83 5.15
N ARG A 107 -4.23 -4.21 6.24
CA ARG A 107 -4.04 -5.59 6.68
C ARG A 107 -3.82 -5.60 8.20
N CYS A 108 -4.40 -6.57 8.88
CA CYS A 108 -4.13 -6.89 10.28
C CYS A 108 -3.68 -8.35 10.36
N ILE A 109 -2.54 -8.60 11.01
CA ILE A 109 -2.01 -9.94 11.25
C ILE A 109 -2.03 -10.15 12.77
N LEU A 110 -2.58 -11.28 13.20
CA LEU A 110 -2.66 -11.72 14.59
C LEU A 110 -1.51 -12.68 14.90
#